data_AF-A0A2M7BM42-F1
#
_entry.id   AF-A0A2M7BM42-F1
#
_cell.length_a   1.000
_cell.length_b   1.000
_cell.length_c   1.000
_cell.angle_alpha   90.00
_cell.angle_beta   90.00
_cell.angle_gamma   90.00
#
_symmetry.space_group_name_H-M   'P 1'
#
loop_
_entity.id
_entity.type
_entity.pdbx_description
1 polymer ?
#
loop_
_entity_poly.entity_id
_entity_poly.type
_entity_poly.pdbx_seq_one_letter_code
_entity_poly.pdbx_strand_id
1 'polypeptide(L)'
;MARGGKRGNQRSVAARNTQSIAVSKVEASSFQGPLPPPQILSQYELTVPGSAERIISLWESQVRHRQELEKKAIGSDIRQSYFGSILGFIIAMSAIGAGTFLAYTGHPTEGISAIITALVGLIGVFGWGSYQRRKERNARINQ
;
A
#
# COMPACT_ATOMS: atom_id res chain seq x y z
N MET A 1 -37.43 -9.11 -79.81
CA MET A 1 -38.32 -8.25 -79.00
C MET A 1 -39.59 -9.05 -78.73
N ALA A 2 -40.16 -9.26 -77.55
CA ALA A 2 -40.01 -8.65 -76.23
C ALA A 2 -40.57 -9.59 -75.12
N ARG A 3 -39.92 -9.54 -73.94
CA ARG A 3 -40.42 -9.54 -72.55
C ARG A 3 -41.49 -10.53 -72.01
N GLY A 4 -41.10 -11.18 -70.89
CA GLY A 4 -41.88 -11.28 -69.64
C GLY A 4 -42.75 -12.54 -69.50
N GLY A 5 -42.90 -13.21 -68.35
CA GLY A 5 -42.49 -12.90 -66.99
C GLY A 5 -42.79 -14.10 -66.05
N LYS A 6 -42.06 -14.12 -64.93
CA LYS A 6 -41.99 -15.16 -63.88
C LYS A 6 -43.27 -15.26 -63.04
N ARG A 7 -43.55 -16.46 -62.50
CA ARG A 7 -44.28 -16.76 -61.23
C ARG A 7 -44.08 -18.27 -60.99
N GLY A 8 -43.61 -18.80 -59.87
CA GLY A 8 -43.49 -18.29 -58.51
C GLY A 8 -43.86 -19.46 -57.60
N ASN A 9 -42.90 -20.32 -57.25
CA ASN A 9 -43.15 -21.37 -56.25
C ASN A 9 -41.83 -21.78 -55.60
N GLN A 10 -41.50 -21.15 -54.47
CA GLN A 10 -40.50 -21.60 -53.49
C GLN A 10 -40.26 -20.46 -52.50
N ARG A 11 -41.18 -20.19 -51.56
CA ARG A 11 -40.88 -19.49 -50.28
C ARG A 11 -41.94 -19.82 -49.23
N SER A 12 -42.03 -21.07 -48.82
CA SER A 12 -42.69 -21.47 -47.57
C SER A 12 -41.61 -21.79 -46.52
N VAL A 13 -40.83 -20.79 -46.11
CA VAL A 13 -39.91 -20.90 -44.98
C VAL A 13 -39.92 -19.58 -44.21
N ALA A 14 -40.98 -19.34 -43.43
CA ALA A 14 -41.00 -18.24 -42.48
C ALA A 14 -41.99 -18.47 -41.34
N ALA A 15 -42.05 -19.69 -40.80
CA ALA A 15 -42.53 -19.89 -39.43
C ALA A 15 -41.33 -19.75 -38.48
N ARG A 16 -40.89 -18.51 -38.24
CA ARG A 16 -39.89 -18.23 -37.19
C ARG A 16 -40.61 -18.32 -35.85
N ASN A 17 -40.37 -19.43 -35.17
CA ASN A 17 -40.73 -19.67 -33.78
C ASN A 17 -39.99 -18.66 -32.88
N THR A 18 -40.64 -17.54 -32.55
CA THR A 18 -40.14 -16.57 -31.57
C THR A 18 -40.36 -17.15 -30.18
N GLN A 19 -39.49 -18.05 -29.74
CA GLN A 19 -39.41 -18.42 -28.33
C GLN A 19 -38.86 -17.21 -27.57
N SER A 20 -39.72 -16.59 -26.76
CA SER A 20 -39.36 -15.55 -25.81
C SER A 20 -38.39 -16.13 -24.78
N ILE A 21 -37.11 -15.74 -24.86
CA ILE A 21 -36.14 -16.04 -23.82
C ILE A 21 -36.55 -15.23 -22.58
N ALA A 22 -37.15 -15.92 -21.60
CA ALA A 22 -37.35 -15.38 -20.27
C ALA A 22 -35.98 -15.19 -19.62
N VAL A 23 -35.46 -13.97 -19.66
CA VAL A 23 -34.22 -13.62 -18.97
C VAL A 23 -34.53 -13.61 -17.47
N SER A 24 -34.16 -14.68 -16.78
CA SER A 24 -34.20 -14.74 -15.32
C SER A 24 -33.21 -13.71 -14.78
N LYS A 25 -33.73 -12.69 -14.08
CA LYS A 25 -32.95 -11.63 -13.45
C LYS A 25 -32.18 -12.25 -12.28
N VAL A 26 -30.92 -12.60 -12.48
CA VAL A 26 -30.01 -12.97 -11.39
C VAL A 26 -29.70 -11.69 -10.62
N GLU A 27 -30.26 -11.55 -9.42
CA GLU A 27 -29.91 -10.46 -8.51
C GLU A 27 -28.53 -10.74 -7.91
N ALA A 28 -27.48 -10.28 -8.61
CA ALA A 28 -26.12 -10.30 -8.09
C ALA A 28 -25.97 -9.19 -7.05
N SER A 29 -26.22 -9.49 -5.77
CA SER A 29 -25.87 -8.58 -4.69
C SER A 29 -24.36 -8.66 -4.43
N SER A 30 -23.59 -7.70 -4.91
CA SER A 30 -22.18 -7.54 -4.54
C SER A 30 -22.10 -6.76 -3.23
N PHE A 31 -21.81 -7.44 -2.13
CA PHE A 31 -21.48 -6.76 -0.87
C PHE A 31 -19.96 -6.67 -0.74
N GLN A 32 -19.44 -5.45 -0.65
CA GLN A 32 -18.05 -5.21 -0.28
C GLN A 32 -18.02 -4.64 1.12
N GLY A 33 -17.60 -5.48 2.04
CA GLY A 33 -17.40 -5.12 3.42
C GLY A 33 -16.52 -6.18 4.07
N PRO A 34 -15.85 -5.83 5.16
CA PRO A 34 -14.91 -6.71 5.81
C PRO A 34 -15.65 -7.80 6.63
N LEU A 35 -16.95 -7.61 6.87
CA LEU A 35 -17.89 -8.60 7.42
C LEU A 35 -18.94 -8.98 6.35
N PRO A 36 -19.54 -10.17 6.40
CA PRO A 36 -20.67 -10.53 5.54
C PRO A 36 -21.87 -9.60 5.80
N PRO A 37 -22.75 -9.38 4.80
CA PRO A 37 -23.97 -8.62 5.02
C PRO A 37 -24.86 -9.31 6.07
N PRO A 38 -25.65 -8.55 6.87
CA PRO A 38 -26.43 -9.08 7.98
C PRO A 38 -27.37 -10.24 7.59
N GLN A 39 -27.93 -10.17 6.38
CA GLN A 39 -28.80 -11.20 5.82
C GLN A 39 -28.04 -12.53 5.68
N ILE A 40 -26.82 -12.50 5.16
CA ILE A 40 -25.98 -13.70 5.03
C ILE A 40 -25.51 -14.18 6.41
N LEU A 41 -25.14 -13.26 7.30
CA LEU A 41 -24.75 -13.61 8.67
C LEU A 41 -25.89 -14.35 9.42
N SER A 42 -27.12 -13.90 9.24
CA SER A 42 -28.31 -14.55 9.82
C SER A 42 -28.57 -15.94 9.23
N GLN A 43 -28.30 -16.15 7.93
CA GLN A 43 -28.41 -17.46 7.29
C GLN A 43 -27.36 -18.44 7.82
N TYR A 44 -26.13 -17.97 8.08
CA TYR A 44 -25.11 -18.77 8.72
C TYR A 44 -25.53 -19.18 10.12
N GLU A 45 -26.06 -18.26 10.93
CA GLU A 45 -26.54 -18.56 12.28
C GLU A 45 -27.67 -19.61 12.29
N LEU A 46 -28.58 -19.53 11.32
CA LEU A 46 -29.66 -20.52 11.16
C LEU A 46 -29.15 -21.90 10.70
N THR A 47 -28.08 -21.93 9.89
CA THR A 47 -27.50 -23.18 9.37
C THR A 47 -26.59 -23.86 10.39
N VAL A 48 -25.80 -23.05 11.09
CA VAL A 48 -24.82 -23.46 12.11
C VAL A 48 -24.92 -22.45 13.26
N PRO A 49 -25.66 -22.76 14.34
CA PRO A 49 -25.77 -21.88 15.49
C PRO A 49 -24.40 -21.54 16.09
N GLY A 50 -24.20 -20.28 16.48
CA GLY A 50 -22.94 -19.71 16.99
C GLY A 50 -21.93 -19.33 15.90
N SER A 51 -22.24 -19.53 14.61
CA SER A 51 -21.33 -19.18 13.52
C SER A 51 -21.21 -17.67 13.31
N ALA A 52 -22.27 -16.89 13.54
CA ALA A 52 -22.21 -15.44 13.41
C ALA A 52 -21.22 -14.83 14.41
N GLU A 53 -21.29 -15.24 15.68
CA GLU A 53 -20.36 -14.80 16.72
C GLU A 53 -18.92 -15.24 16.43
N ARG A 54 -18.73 -16.45 15.91
CA ARG A 54 -17.40 -16.94 15.49
C ARG A 54 -16.83 -16.13 14.34
N ILE A 55 -17.65 -15.74 13.35
CA ILE A 55 -17.21 -14.90 12.22
C ILE A 55 -16.83 -13.49 12.71
N ILE A 56 -17.65 -12.89 13.57
CA ILE A 56 -17.40 -11.55 14.13
C ILE A 56 -16.12 -11.55 14.98
N SER A 57 -15.95 -12.54 15.86
CA SER A 57 -14.75 -12.65 16.71
C SER A 57 -13.47 -12.91 15.91
N LEU A 58 -13.54 -13.77 14.88
CA LEU A 58 -12.44 -13.94 13.94
C LEU A 58 -12.08 -12.61 13.26
N TRP A 59 -13.08 -11.85 12.84
CA TRP A 59 -12.86 -10.55 12.22
C TRP A 59 -12.22 -9.54 13.17
N GLU A 60 -12.72 -9.44 14.40
CA GLU A 60 -12.14 -8.57 15.43
C GLU A 60 -10.69 -8.93 15.73
N SER A 61 -10.35 -10.22 15.74
CA SER A 61 -8.96 -10.68 15.93
C SER A 61 -8.05 -10.22 14.77
N GLN A 62 -8.55 -10.25 13.53
CA GLN A 62 -7.82 -9.76 12.36
C GLN A 62 -7.62 -8.25 12.40
N VAL A 63 -8.62 -7.50 12.83
CA VAL A 63 -8.52 -6.05 13.02
C VAL A 63 -7.51 -5.72 14.12
N ARG A 64 -7.57 -6.40 15.28
CA ARG A 64 -6.60 -6.23 16.35
C ARG A 64 -5.18 -6.53 15.88
N HIS A 65 -4.99 -7.64 15.17
CA HIS A 65 -3.69 -7.99 14.59
C HIS A 65 -3.16 -6.92 13.63
N ARG A 66 -4.01 -6.42 12.71
CA ARG A 66 -3.64 -5.32 11.81
C ARG A 66 -3.27 -4.06 12.58
N GLN A 67 -4.06 -3.66 13.56
CA GLN A 67 -3.77 -2.48 14.39
C GLN A 67 -2.45 -2.64 15.16
N GLU A 68 -2.14 -3.84 15.66
CA GLU A 68 -0.86 -4.12 16.30
C GLU A 68 0.32 -4.01 15.33
N LEU A 69 0.17 -4.52 14.10
CA LEU A 69 1.18 -4.37 13.06
C LEU A 69 1.38 -2.90 12.68
N GLU A 70 0.31 -2.14 12.52
CA GLU A 70 0.36 -0.69 12.25
C GLU A 70 1.08 0.05 13.39
N LYS A 71 0.73 -0.24 14.65
CA LYS A 71 1.41 0.34 15.82
C LYS A 71 2.91 -0.01 15.86
N LYS A 72 3.27 -1.27 15.59
CA LYS A 72 4.67 -1.73 15.54
C LYS A 72 5.44 -1.09 14.38
N ALA A 73 4.81 -0.96 13.21
CA ALA A 73 5.41 -0.30 12.05
C ALA A 73 5.71 1.18 12.34
N ILE A 74 4.71 1.92 12.85
CA ILE A 74 4.88 3.33 13.25
C ILE A 74 5.97 3.47 14.33
N GLY A 75 5.95 2.61 15.35
CA GLY A 75 6.96 2.63 16.42
C GLY A 75 8.38 2.33 15.92
N SER A 76 8.51 1.42 14.95
CA SER A 76 9.80 1.07 14.35
C SER A 76 10.35 2.19 13.48
N ASP A 77 9.50 2.84 12.69
CA ASP A 77 9.87 4.02 11.88
C ASP A 77 10.38 5.16 12.77
N ILE A 78 9.71 5.39 13.91
CA ILE A 78 10.12 6.41 14.89
C ILE A 78 11.49 6.07 15.48
N ARG A 79 11.69 4.82 15.95
CA ARG A 79 12.98 4.38 16.53
C ARG A 79 14.13 4.49 15.53
N GLN A 80 13.91 4.12 14.28
CA GLN A 80 14.92 4.21 13.24
C GLN A 80 15.31 5.66 12.94
N SER A 81 14.38 6.61 13.06
CA SER A 81 14.67 8.04 12.97
C SER A 81 15.53 8.56 14.13
N TYR A 82 15.29 8.07 15.35
CA TYR A 82 16.05 8.47 16.53
C TYR A 82 17.51 8.03 16.49
N PHE A 83 17.80 6.79 16.06
CA PHE A 83 19.19 6.31 15.98
C PHE A 83 20.04 7.13 15.00
N GLY A 84 19.49 7.51 13.84
CA GLY A 84 20.19 8.38 12.89
C GLY A 84 20.51 9.76 13.47
N SER A 85 19.56 10.32 14.23
CA SER A 85 19.72 11.63 14.86
C SER A 85 20.76 11.61 15.99
N ILE A 86 20.75 10.55 16.82
CA ILE A 86 21.70 10.38 17.94
C ILE A 86 23.12 10.17 17.41
N LEU A 87 23.32 9.31 16.40
CA LEU A 87 24.64 9.10 15.80
C LEU A 87 25.17 10.39 15.15
N GLY A 88 24.31 11.14 14.45
CA GLY A 88 24.65 12.44 13.91
C GLY A 88 25.07 13.45 14.99
N PHE A 89 24.35 13.48 16.11
CA PHE A 89 24.68 14.33 17.26
C PHE A 89 26.05 13.98 17.88
N ILE A 90 26.35 12.69 18.06
CA ILE A 90 27.65 12.23 18.59
C ILE A 90 28.79 12.63 17.66
N ILE A 91 28.63 12.47 16.34
CA ILE A 91 29.63 12.88 15.36
C ILE A 91 29.84 14.39 15.40
N ALA A 92 28.76 15.17 15.43
CA ALA A 92 28.83 16.63 15.52
C ALA A 92 29.55 17.10 16.80
N MET A 93 29.22 16.52 17.96
CA MET A 93 29.88 16.83 19.22
C MET A 93 31.36 16.45 19.20
N SER A 94 31.71 15.30 18.62
CA SER A 94 33.11 14.86 18.49
C SER A 94 33.91 15.82 17.61
N ALA A 95 33.32 16.28 16.51
CA ALA A 95 33.94 17.25 15.60
C ALA A 95 34.15 18.62 16.25
N ILE A 96 33.15 19.12 16.97
CA ILE A 96 33.25 20.40 17.70
C ILE A 96 34.33 20.30 18.80
N GLY A 97 34.35 19.19 19.56
CA GLY A 97 35.36 18.95 20.58
C GLY A 97 36.78 18.90 20.00
N ALA A 98 36.98 18.12 18.94
CA ALA A 98 38.27 18.00 18.26
C ALA A 98 38.72 19.33 17.64
N GLY A 99 37.80 20.06 16.98
CA GLY A 99 38.10 21.37 16.40
C GLY A 99 38.44 22.44 17.44
N THR A 100 37.73 22.45 18.58
CA THR A 100 38.02 23.38 19.69
C THR A 100 39.37 23.08 20.33
N PHE A 101 39.70 21.80 20.51
CA PHE A 101 41.00 21.38 21.03
C PHE A 101 42.17 21.79 20.10
N LEU A 102 42.02 21.58 18.79
CA LEU A 102 43.02 21.99 17.79
C LEU A 102 43.15 23.51 17.64
N ALA A 103 42.04 24.25 17.77
CA ALA A 103 42.07 25.70 17.79
C ALA A 103 42.83 26.24 19.00
N TYR A 104 42.73 25.55 20.15
CA TYR A 104 43.47 25.90 21.35
C TYR A 104 44.98 25.62 21.25
N THR A 105 45.40 24.60 20.50
CA THR A 105 46.83 24.27 20.31
C THR A 105 47.55 25.15 19.27
N GLY A 106 46.85 26.12 18.66
CA GLY A 106 47.48 27.16 17.83
C GLY A 106 47.74 26.78 16.37
N HIS A 107 47.14 25.68 15.87
CA HIS A 107 47.21 25.27 14.47
C HIS A 107 45.88 25.52 13.73
N PRO A 108 45.58 26.77 13.31
CA PRO A 108 44.29 27.15 12.73
C PRO A 108 43.97 26.41 11.42
N THR A 109 44.98 26.06 10.63
CA THR A 109 44.81 25.31 9.36
C THR A 109 44.33 23.88 9.57
N GLU A 110 44.79 23.24 10.65
CA GLU A 110 44.40 21.87 11.01
C GLU A 110 43.00 21.84 11.64
N GLY A 111 42.63 22.88 12.40
CA GLY A 111 41.26 23.04 12.91
C GLY A 111 40.23 23.17 11.78
N ILE A 112 40.55 23.92 10.72
CA ILE A 112 39.66 24.08 9.56
C ILE A 112 39.48 22.75 8.81
N SER A 113 40.54 21.97 8.60
CA SER A 113 40.44 20.67 7.91
C SER A 113 39.64 19.64 8.71
N ALA A 114 39.71 19.69 10.05
CA ALA A 114 38.89 18.85 10.92
C ALA A 114 37.39 19.18 10.80
N ILE A 115 37.03 20.47 10.76
CA ILE A 115 35.65 20.93 10.59
C ILE A 115 35.10 20.53 9.21
N ILE A 116 35.88 20.70 8.14
CA ILE A 116 35.48 20.32 6.78
C ILE A 116 35.25 18.81 6.69
N THR A 117 36.16 18.00 7.22
CA THR A 117 36.03 16.54 7.24
C THR A 117 34.77 16.09 7.98
N ALA A 118 34.47 16.71 9.13
CA ALA A 118 33.26 16.41 9.88
C ALA A 118 31.98 16.79 9.13
N LEU A 119 31.96 17.95 8.46
CA LEU A 119 30.83 18.38 7.65
C LEU A 119 30.57 17.44 6.48
N VAL A 120 31.62 17.01 5.77
CA VAL A 120 31.49 16.03 4.67
C VAL A 120 30.95 14.69 5.19
N GLY A 121 31.44 14.22 6.35
CA GLY A 121 30.91 13.03 7.00
C GLY A 121 29.42 13.15 7.34
N LEU A 122 29.02 14.30 7.90
CA LEU A 122 27.62 14.58 8.24
C LEU A 122 26.73 14.60 6.97
N ILE A 123 27.17 15.31 5.92
CA ILE A 123 26.46 15.36 4.64
C ILE A 123 26.38 13.97 4.00
N GLY A 124 27.42 13.14 4.12
CA GLY A 124 27.41 11.76 3.64
C GLY A 124 26.36 10.91 4.34
N VAL A 125 26.34 10.92 5.68
CA VAL A 125 25.41 10.14 6.50
C VAL A 125 23.96 10.59 6.28
N PHE A 126 23.69 11.90 6.35
CA PHE A 126 22.34 12.43 6.22
C PHE A 126 21.86 12.48 4.77
N GLY A 127 22.74 12.81 3.83
CA GLY A 127 22.46 12.87 2.40
C GLY A 127 22.14 11.49 1.83
N TRP A 128 22.97 10.47 2.08
CA TRP A 128 22.73 9.11 1.61
C TRP A 128 21.46 8.50 2.23
N GLY A 129 21.26 8.70 3.54
CA GLY A 129 20.05 8.25 4.23
C GLY A 129 18.77 8.93 3.72
N SER A 130 18.86 10.17 3.22
CA SER A 130 17.73 10.85 2.59
C SER A 130 17.46 10.36 1.16
N TYR A 131 18.51 9.98 0.42
CA TYR A 131 18.39 9.46 -0.95
C TYR A 131 17.77 8.06 -0.98
N GLN A 132 18.18 7.15 -0.09
CA GLN A 132 17.60 5.81 -0.04
C GLN A 132 16.10 5.83 0.29
N ARG A 133 15.68 6.68 1.24
CA ARG A 133 14.25 6.88 1.57
C ARG A 133 13.42 7.45 0.42
N ARG A 134 14.03 8.14 -0.55
CA ARG A 134 13.35 8.59 -1.77
C ARG A 134 13.22 7.46 -2.78
N LYS A 135 14.26 6.63 -2.94
CA LYS A 135 14.26 5.49 -3.86
C LYS A 135 13.22 4.43 -3.46
N GLU A 136 13.12 4.11 -2.16
CA GLU A 136 12.12 3.16 -1.66
C GLU A 136 10.68 3.67 -1.85
N ARG A 137 10.43 4.96 -1.64
CA ARG A 137 9.11 5.56 -1.86
C ARG A 137 8.73 5.58 -3.35
N ASN A 138 9.66 5.89 -4.24
CA ASN A 138 9.39 5.90 -5.67
C ASN A 138 9.16 4.48 -6.22
N ALA A 139 9.86 3.48 -5.68
CA ALA A 139 9.63 2.07 -6.04
C ALA A 139 8.23 1.58 -5.63
N ARG A 140 7.67 2.09 -4.52
CA ARG A 140 6.30 1.77 -4.07
C ARG A 140 5.20 2.51 -4.84
N ILE A 141 5.52 3.64 -5.47
CA ILE A 141 4.55 4.43 -6.26
C ILE A 141 4.44 3.90 -7.70
N ASN A 142 5.49 3.25 -8.21
CA ASN A 142 5.56 2.71 -9.57
C ASN A 142 5.22 1.21 -9.68
N GLN A 143 4.72 0.59 -8.59
CA GLN A 143 4.15 -0.77 -8.56
C GLN A 143 2.65 -0.68 -8.31
#